data_AF-A0A8I2B4T7-F1
#
_entry.id   AF-A0A8I2B4T7-F1
#
_cell.length_a   1.000
_cell.length_b   1.000
_cell.length_c   1.000
_cell.angle_alpha   90.00
_cell.angle_beta   90.00
_cell.angle_gamma   90.00
#
_symmetry.space_group_name_H-M   'P 1'
#
loop_
_entity.id
_entity.type
_entity.pdbx_description
1 polymer ?
#
loop_
_entity_poly.entity_id
_entity_poly.type
_entity_poly.pdbx_seq_one_letter_code
_entity_poly.pdbx_strand_id
1 'polypeptide(L)'
;RFCERGVLDDMEPDWTCSTGSTEAEASDYDESNPSVFWLYPGVAAGVQVDVVASVMPEPVTVSQITQPLPFDEAFFTPCMDWIIYRAYMRDADDTANTARGKLHLQAFAQKLGIKLEADRA
;
A
#
# COMPACT_ATOMS: atom_id res chain seq x y z
N ARG A 1 -10.76 16.92 8.19
CA ARG A 1 -10.10 17.55 7.01
C ARG A 1 -8.62 17.18 7.01
N PHE A 2 -7.97 17.03 5.85
CA PHE A 2 -6.52 16.80 5.85
C PHE A 2 -5.79 18.07 6.31
N CYS A 3 -4.80 17.93 7.18
CA CYS A 3 -3.94 19.01 7.64
C CYS A 3 -2.53 18.44 7.82
N GLU A 4 -1.53 19.14 7.27
CA GLU A 4 -0.14 18.74 7.41
C GLU A 4 0.32 18.95 8.85
N ARG A 5 1.04 17.96 9.39
CA ARG A 5 1.59 17.98 10.74
C ARG A 5 2.27 19.29 11.15
N GLY A 6 3.11 19.86 10.28
CA GLY A 6 3.84 21.09 10.61
C GLY A 6 2.92 22.27 10.95
N VAL A 7 1.75 22.33 10.32
CA VAL A 7 0.73 23.36 10.62
C VAL A 7 0.11 23.15 12.00
N LEU A 8 -0.12 21.89 12.40
CA LEU A 8 -0.62 21.56 13.74
C LEU A 8 0.45 21.83 14.81
N ASP A 9 1.71 21.47 14.55
CA ASP A 9 2.84 21.73 15.44
C ASP A 9 3.05 23.24 15.68
N ASP A 10 2.84 24.07 14.65
CA ASP A 10 2.94 25.54 14.74
C ASP A 10 1.75 26.19 15.47
N MET A 11 0.53 25.68 15.24
CA MET A 11 -0.69 26.25 15.82
C MET A 11 -0.91 25.83 17.27
N GLU A 12 -0.61 24.58 17.60
CA GLU A 12 -0.85 23.98 18.91
C GLU A 12 0.21 22.90 19.19
N PRO A 13 1.40 23.24 19.71
CA PRO A 13 2.50 22.29 19.87
C PRO A 13 2.16 21.02 20.67
N ASP A 14 1.19 21.11 21.60
CA ASP A 14 0.74 20.00 22.44
C ASP A 14 -0.47 19.24 21.85
N TRP A 15 -0.79 19.46 20.56
CA TRP A 15 -1.96 18.86 19.90
C TRP A 15 -1.97 17.34 19.98
N THR A 16 -0.80 16.71 19.99
CA THR A 16 -0.63 15.24 20.10
C THR A 16 -1.04 14.67 21.47
N CYS A 17 -1.13 15.52 22.50
CA CYS A 17 -1.57 15.16 23.84
C CYS A 17 -3.08 15.41 24.07
N SER A 18 -3.77 15.99 23.08
CA SER A 18 -5.22 16.23 23.18
C SER A 18 -5.99 14.90 23.21
N THR A 19 -7.03 14.80 24.04
CA THR A 19 -7.85 13.58 24.19
C THR A 19 -9.30 13.94 24.53
N GLY A 20 -10.22 13.00 24.31
CA GLY A 20 -11.60 13.10 24.80
C GLY A 20 -12.58 13.89 23.92
N SER A 21 -12.18 14.29 22.72
CA SER A 21 -13.11 14.92 21.78
C SER A 21 -14.16 13.93 21.26
N THR A 22 -15.38 14.40 20.98
CA THR A 22 -16.44 13.59 20.35
C THR A 22 -16.19 13.35 18.87
N GLU A 23 -15.39 14.20 18.24
CA GLU A 23 -15.09 14.16 16.81
C GLU A 23 -13.69 14.70 16.52
N ALA A 24 -13.04 14.17 15.48
CA ALA A 24 -11.78 14.66 14.97
C ALA A 24 -12.04 15.71 13.88
N GLU A 25 -11.43 16.88 14.01
CA GLU A 25 -11.58 17.96 13.05
C GLU A 25 -10.58 17.83 11.89
N ALA A 26 -9.36 17.40 12.21
CA ALA A 26 -8.25 17.25 11.30
C ALA A 26 -7.64 15.83 11.37
N SER A 27 -7.09 15.41 10.23
CA SER A 27 -6.36 14.16 10.09
C SER A 27 -5.02 14.46 9.40
N ASP A 28 -3.96 13.84 9.90
CA ASP A 28 -2.62 13.92 9.33
C ASP A 28 -2.14 12.52 8.94
N TYR A 29 -1.46 12.47 7.80
CA TYR A 29 -0.88 11.26 7.23
C TYR A 29 0.45 11.64 6.59
N ASP A 30 1.53 11.05 7.11
CA ASP A 30 2.88 11.22 6.61
C ASP A 30 3.27 10.01 5.76
N GLU A 31 3.62 10.25 4.51
CA GLU A 31 4.10 9.21 3.58
C GLU A 31 5.40 8.53 4.06
N SER A 32 6.19 9.22 4.89
CA SER A 32 7.42 8.69 5.50
C SER A 32 7.13 7.68 6.61
N ASN A 33 5.94 7.75 7.23
CA ASN A 33 5.49 6.81 8.25
C ASN A 33 4.05 6.34 7.97
N PRO A 34 3.86 5.47 6.97
CA PRO A 34 2.53 5.03 6.53
C PRO A 34 1.82 4.13 7.54
N SER A 35 2.51 3.70 8.61
CA SER A 35 1.97 2.79 9.62
C SER A 35 1.15 3.49 10.70
N VAL A 36 1.18 4.81 10.74
CA VAL A 36 0.52 5.59 11.77
C VAL A 36 -0.39 6.62 11.11
N PHE A 37 -1.51 6.90 11.75
CA PHE A 37 -2.51 7.84 11.28
C PHE A 37 -2.91 8.72 12.46
N TRP A 38 -2.82 10.04 12.29
CA TRP A 38 -3.00 11.00 13.37
C TRP A 38 -4.33 11.70 13.23
N LEU A 39 -4.98 11.93 14.37
CA LEU A 39 -6.25 12.62 14.48
C LEU A 39 -6.12 13.77 15.46
N TYR A 40 -6.69 14.92 15.10
CA TYR A 40 -6.73 16.10 15.95
C TYR A 40 -8.13 16.71 15.98
N PRO A 41 -8.66 17.08 17.16
CA PRO A 41 -8.17 16.69 18.49
C PRO A 41 -8.28 15.17 18.71
N GLY A 42 -7.53 14.65 19.69
CA GLY A 42 -7.60 13.24 20.05
C GLY A 42 -9.00 12.88 20.53
N VAL A 43 -9.56 11.83 19.93
CA VAL A 43 -10.94 11.42 20.14
C VAL A 43 -11.11 10.55 21.37
N ALA A 44 -12.30 10.56 21.96
CA ALA A 44 -12.68 9.67 23.04
C ALA A 44 -12.66 8.19 22.59
N ALA A 45 -12.42 7.28 23.53
CA ALA A 45 -12.53 5.85 23.26
C ALA A 45 -13.94 5.49 22.79
N GLY A 46 -14.04 4.76 21.68
CA GLY A 46 -15.31 4.35 21.08
C GLY A 46 -15.73 5.14 19.83
N VAL A 47 -15.02 6.22 19.48
CA VAL A 47 -15.18 6.87 18.18
C VAL A 47 -14.62 5.94 17.08
N GLN A 48 -15.43 5.71 16.04
CA GLN A 48 -15.06 4.85 14.91
C GLN A 48 -14.41 5.68 13.81
N VAL A 49 -13.40 5.08 13.15
CA VAL A 49 -12.69 5.69 12.03
C VAL A 49 -12.65 4.67 10.90
N ASP A 50 -13.15 5.04 9.74
CA ASP A 50 -13.04 4.23 8.53
C ASP A 50 -11.73 4.59 7.81
N VAL A 51 -10.79 3.64 7.79
CA VAL A 51 -9.49 3.79 7.13
C VAL A 51 -9.33 2.71 6.08
N VAL A 52 -8.95 3.11 4.87
CA VAL A 52 -8.51 2.18 3.82
C VAL A 52 -7.00 2.10 3.88
N ALA A 53 -6.48 0.98 4.38
CA ALA A 53 -5.05 0.72 4.50
C ALA A 53 -4.60 -0.42 3.58
N SER A 54 -3.39 -0.28 3.04
CA SER A 54 -2.70 -1.38 2.34
C SER A 54 -1.75 -2.05 3.34
N VAL A 55 -1.97 -3.33 3.62
CA VAL A 55 -1.17 -4.10 4.57
C VAL A 55 -0.51 -5.26 3.84
N MET A 56 0.76 -5.52 4.15
CA MET A 56 1.43 -6.70 3.64
C MET A 56 0.82 -7.94 4.30
N PRO A 57 0.27 -8.90 3.52
CA PRO A 57 -0.31 -10.10 4.10
C PRO A 57 0.77 -10.99 4.73
N GLU A 58 0.39 -11.71 5.78
CA GLU A 58 1.27 -12.70 6.41
C GLU A 58 1.63 -13.84 5.43
N PRO A 59 2.86 -14.39 5.49
CA PRO A 59 3.25 -15.53 4.68
C PRO A 59 2.32 -16.73 4.92
N VAL A 60 1.84 -17.34 3.85
CA VAL A 60 1.03 -18.56 3.90
C VAL A 60 1.88 -19.80 3.63
N THR A 61 1.61 -20.87 4.39
CA THR A 61 2.17 -22.21 4.13
C THR A 61 1.26 -22.99 3.18
N VAL A 62 1.79 -24.02 2.53
CA VAL A 62 1.01 -24.91 1.64
C VAL A 62 -0.21 -25.50 2.36
N SER A 63 -0.07 -25.82 3.65
CA SER A 63 -1.17 -26.36 4.46
C SER A 63 -2.33 -25.39 4.69
N GLN A 64 -2.08 -24.09 4.54
CA GLN A 64 -3.09 -23.02 4.71
C GLN A 64 -3.81 -22.67 3.40
N ILE A 65 -3.40 -23.26 2.26
CA ILE A 65 -4.07 -23.08 0.96
C ILE A 65 -5.32 -23.99 0.94
N THR A 66 -6.30 -23.64 1.75
CA THR A 66 -7.59 -24.35 1.84
C THR A 66 -8.71 -23.62 1.09
N GLN A 67 -8.46 -22.38 0.69
CA GLN A 67 -9.40 -21.52 -0.02
C GLN A 67 -8.67 -20.75 -1.14
N PRO A 68 -9.40 -20.26 -2.16
CA PRO A 68 -8.87 -19.33 -3.15
C PRO A 68 -8.23 -18.09 -2.50
N LEU A 69 -7.38 -17.41 -3.27
CA LEU A 69 -6.72 -16.19 -2.81
C LEU A 69 -7.74 -15.14 -2.35
N PRO A 70 -7.54 -14.48 -1.20
CA PRO A 70 -8.53 -13.59 -0.59
C PRO A 70 -8.51 -12.18 -1.21
N PHE A 71 -8.28 -12.08 -2.52
CA PHE A 71 -8.29 -10.83 -3.27
C PHE A 71 -9.17 -10.96 -4.51
N ASP A 72 -9.62 -9.82 -5.03
CA ASP A 72 -10.50 -9.75 -6.20
C ASP A 72 -9.88 -10.52 -7.39
N GLU A 73 -10.73 -11.21 -8.15
CA GLU A 73 -10.36 -11.94 -9.37
C GLU A 73 -9.65 -11.04 -10.38
N ALA A 74 -9.92 -9.73 -10.36
CA ALA A 74 -9.18 -8.73 -11.16
C ALA A 74 -7.66 -8.78 -10.94
N PHE A 75 -7.20 -9.18 -9.74
CA PHE A 75 -5.77 -9.29 -9.41
C PHE A 75 -5.14 -10.63 -9.83
N PHE A 76 -5.92 -11.62 -10.24
CA PHE A 76 -5.36 -12.94 -10.57
C PHE A 76 -4.41 -12.88 -11.77
N THR A 77 -4.81 -12.15 -12.82
CA THR A 77 -3.97 -11.97 -14.02
C THR A 77 -2.64 -11.26 -13.71
N PRO A 78 -2.63 -10.06 -13.06
CA PRO A 78 -1.36 -9.41 -12.74
C PRO A 78 -0.51 -10.25 -11.77
N CYS A 79 -1.10 -10.94 -10.79
CA CYS A 79 -0.34 -11.85 -9.92
C CYS A 79 0.37 -12.96 -10.71
N MET A 80 -0.32 -13.56 -11.69
CA MET A 80 0.28 -14.58 -12.56
C MET A 80 1.40 -14.02 -13.42
N ASP A 81 1.20 -12.85 -14.05
CA ASP A 81 2.23 -12.18 -14.85
C ASP A 81 3.49 -11.87 -14.01
N TRP A 82 3.32 -11.44 -12.76
CA TRP A 82 4.43 -11.21 -11.84
C TRP A 82 5.21 -12.50 -11.51
N ILE A 83 4.49 -13.59 -11.22
CA ILE A 83 5.11 -14.89 -10.94
C ILE A 83 5.90 -15.39 -12.15
N ILE A 84 5.32 -15.30 -13.36
CA ILE A 84 5.98 -15.73 -14.60
C ILE A 84 7.21 -14.87 -14.90
N TYR A 85 7.12 -13.55 -14.72
CA TYR A 85 8.27 -12.66 -14.81
C TYR A 85 9.40 -13.12 -13.87
N ARG A 86 9.10 -13.34 -12.58
CA ARG A 86 10.09 -13.79 -11.60
C ARG A 86 10.68 -15.15 -11.94
N ALA A 87 9.90 -16.05 -12.54
CA ALA A 87 10.37 -17.34 -13.01
C ALA A 87 11.35 -17.22 -14.18
N TYR A 88 11.04 -16.38 -15.18
CA TYR A 88 11.95 -16.12 -16.30
C TYR A 88 13.25 -15.41 -15.87
N MET A 89 13.16 -14.51 -14.89
CA MET A 89 14.35 -13.82 -14.36
C MET A 89 15.32 -14.75 -13.62
N ARG A 90 14.89 -15.94 -13.21
CA ARG A 90 15.79 -16.95 -12.64
C ARG A 90 16.77 -17.51 -13.66
N ASP A 91 16.41 -17.49 -14.95
CA ASP A 91 17.20 -17.98 -16.07
C ASP A 91 17.44 -16.86 -17.10
N ALA A 92 17.79 -15.67 -16.59
CA ALA A 92 17.95 -14.46 -17.38
C ALA A 92 19.19 -14.48 -18.30
N ASP A 93 20.08 -15.46 -18.13
CA ASP A 93 21.26 -15.64 -18.99
C ASP A 93 20.85 -15.96 -20.44
N ASP A 94 19.68 -16.58 -20.64
CA ASP A 94 19.06 -16.68 -21.96
C ASP A 94 18.35 -15.36 -22.32
N THR A 95 18.80 -14.75 -23.42
CA THR A 95 18.26 -13.49 -23.93
C THR A 95 16.76 -13.61 -24.29
N ALA A 96 16.32 -14.78 -24.76
CA ALA A 96 14.91 -15.02 -25.10
C ALA A 96 14.03 -15.08 -23.84
N ASN A 97 14.51 -15.70 -22.76
CA ASN A 97 13.83 -15.73 -21.46
C ASN A 97 13.76 -14.34 -20.85
N THR A 98 14.84 -13.56 -20.96
CA THR A 98 14.85 -12.16 -20.53
C THR A 98 13.81 -11.33 -21.28
N ALA A 99 13.70 -11.47 -22.60
CA ALA A 99 12.71 -10.76 -23.40
C ALA A 99 11.27 -11.14 -23.01
N ARG A 100 10.99 -12.45 -22.83
CA ARG A 100 9.67 -12.96 -22.39
C ARG A 100 9.31 -12.45 -21.00
N GLY A 101 10.24 -12.51 -20.05
CA GLY A 101 10.02 -12.00 -18.70
C GLY A 101 9.65 -10.51 -18.71
N LYS A 102 10.35 -9.70 -19.51
CA LYS A 102 10.02 -8.26 -19.64
C LYS A 102 8.62 -8.00 -20.17
N LEU A 103 8.11 -8.83 -21.09
CA LEU A 103 6.72 -8.71 -21.58
C LEU A 103 5.70 -8.96 -20.47
N HIS A 104 5.93 -9.97 -19.62
CA HIS A 104 5.06 -10.22 -18.46
C HIS A 104 5.13 -9.09 -17.43
N LEU A 105 6.32 -8.53 -17.17
CA LEU A 105 6.45 -7.35 -16.31
C LEU A 105 5.68 -6.14 -16.86
N GLN A 106 5.73 -5.92 -18.18
CA GLN A 106 4.98 -4.85 -18.82
C GLN A 106 3.47 -5.08 -18.73
N ALA A 107 2.99 -6.30 -18.95
CA ALA A 107 1.58 -6.67 -18.81
C ALA A 107 1.09 -6.46 -17.36
N PHE A 108 1.87 -6.90 -16.37
CA PHE A 108 1.61 -6.67 -14.95
C PHE A 108 1.43 -5.17 -14.65
N ALA A 109 2.38 -4.34 -15.07
CA ALA A 109 2.33 -2.90 -14.80
C ALA A 109 1.16 -2.21 -15.50
N GLN A 110 0.85 -2.59 -16.75
CA GLN A 110 -0.31 -2.07 -17.48
C GLN A 110 -1.63 -2.41 -16.77
N LYS A 111 -1.76 -3.63 -16.24
CA LYS A 111 -2.96 -4.06 -15.51
C LYS A 111 -3.16 -3.32 -14.19
N LEU A 112 -2.07 -2.96 -13.51
CA LEU A 112 -2.12 -2.22 -12.25
C LEU A 112 -2.02 -0.69 -12.42
N GLY A 113 -1.89 -0.19 -13.65
CA GLY A 113 -1.67 1.24 -13.90
C GLY A 113 -0.34 1.77 -13.37
N ILE A 114 0.64 0.90 -13.11
CA ILE A 114 1.96 1.26 -12.58
C ILE A 114 2.81 1.81 -13.74
N LYS A 115 3.43 2.96 -13.53
CA LYS A 115 4.47 3.46 -14.44
C LYS A 115 5.79 2.72 -14.15
N LEU A 116 6.25 1.91 -15.11
CA LEU A 116 7.53 1.19 -15.02
C LEU A 116 8.75 2.07 -15.27
N GLU A 117 8.58 3.14 -16.04
CA GLU A 117 9.62 4.15 -16.27
C GLU A 117 9.53 5.20 -15.16
N ALA A 118 10.63 5.44 -14.45
CA ALA A 118 10.75 6.63 -13.61
C ALA A 118 10.70 7.85 -14.53
N ASP A 119 9.85 8.84 -14.24
CA ASP A 119 9.84 10.12 -14.96
C ASP A 119 11.27 10.69 -14.89
N ARG A 120 11.98 10.62 -16.02
CA ARG A 120 13.33 11.18 -16.14
C ARG A 120 13.15 12.69 -16.29
N ALA A 121 13.27 13.40 -15.16
CA ALA A 121 13.25 14.85 -15.06
C ALA A 121 14.32 15.51 -15.94
#